data_AF-A0AAV5QH28-F1
#
_entry.id   AF-A0AAV5QH28-F1
#
_cell.length_a   1.000
_cell.length_b   1.000
_cell.length_c   1.000
_cell.angle_alpha   90.00
_cell.angle_beta   90.00
_cell.angle_gamma   90.00
#
_symmetry.space_group_name_H-M   'P 1'
#
loop_
_entity.id
_entity.type
_entity.pdbx_description
1 polymer ?
#
loop_
_entity_poly.entity_id
_entity_poly.type
_entity_poly.pdbx_seq_one_letter_code
_entity_poly.pdbx_strand_id
1 'polypeptide(L)'
;MNIPRSQQPLMADSSTLTLGTYKLRKDNSRVSVLTKYEIIGYIASGTYGRVYKAKSRDPKKHDKLYAIKKFKGDSRDGEITHYSGISQSACREMALCRELNNENITELIETILEKKCIYMVSVFAEHDLLQIIHYHSQNGMRQIPETSIKSMIWQILNGVSFLHQNWVIHRDLKPANIMVTSDGVVKIGDLGLARRFNNPLQTLFAGDKVVVTIWYRSPELLLGGRHYTPAIDLWSVGCILGELLALRPMFKGEEAKMDNKKNVPFQKNQMMKIIEIMGSPTVSKWPSLNKYPDYRAFQELRVHQANLQSWFQSTCGNFNKKIYPLLSDLLEYDPAKRLTAYNGLIHPYFLDGVKVCDNVFEGSKFKYPARKIAHDANYLNQAANKRQYDSSGGLHIKKKQRY
;
A
#
# COMPACT_ATOMS: atom_id res chain seq x y z
N MET A 1 73.12 -12.21 5.82
CA MET A 1 71.98 -11.79 4.98
C MET A 1 70.86 -11.33 5.91
N ASN A 2 70.68 -10.02 6.08
CA ASN A 2 69.55 -9.46 6.84
C ASN A 2 68.42 -9.17 5.86
N ILE A 3 67.38 -9.99 5.91
CA ILE A 3 66.12 -9.74 5.20
C ILE A 3 65.42 -8.57 5.92
N PRO A 4 65.01 -7.49 5.23
CA PRO A 4 64.30 -6.39 5.87
C PRO A 4 62.98 -6.90 6.45
N ARG A 5 62.69 -6.53 7.70
CA ARG A 5 61.39 -6.78 8.35
C ARG A 5 60.28 -6.28 7.44
N SER A 6 59.34 -7.18 7.13
CA SER A 6 58.10 -6.86 6.42
C SER A 6 57.40 -5.67 7.11
N GLN A 7 57.08 -4.64 6.33
CA GLN A 7 56.22 -3.55 6.81
C GLN A 7 54.89 -4.18 7.27
N GLN A 8 54.49 -3.92 8.52
CA GLN A 8 53.16 -4.31 9.00
C GLN A 8 52.11 -3.63 8.11
N PRO A 9 51.06 -4.35 7.68
CA PRO A 9 50.01 -3.76 6.88
C PRO A 9 49.31 -2.64 7.66
N LEU A 10 49.21 -1.44 7.06
CA LEU A 10 48.41 -0.34 7.58
C LEU A 10 46.95 -0.81 7.68
N MET A 11 46.46 -1.02 8.89
CA MET A 11 45.06 -1.35 9.13
C MET A 11 44.27 -0.06 9.31
N ALA A 12 43.18 0.08 8.53
CA ALA A 12 42.25 1.18 8.71
C ALA A 12 41.47 1.01 10.03
N ASP A 13 41.32 2.09 10.77
CA ASP A 13 40.48 2.14 11.96
C ASP A 13 39.27 3.08 11.77
N SER A 14 38.39 3.17 12.78
CA SER A 14 37.20 4.01 12.75
C SER A 14 37.48 5.53 12.79
N SER A 15 38.75 5.94 12.95
CA SER A 15 39.21 7.32 12.96
C SER A 15 39.72 7.81 11.60
N THR A 16 39.80 6.92 10.61
CA THR A 16 40.17 7.25 9.23
C THR A 16 39.27 8.38 8.67
N LEU A 17 39.85 9.31 7.89
CA LEU A 17 39.10 10.41 7.28
C LEU A 17 37.93 9.87 6.43
N THR A 18 36.71 10.27 6.77
CA THR A 18 35.48 9.82 6.10
C THR A 18 34.57 11.00 5.71
N LEU A 19 33.26 10.80 5.68
CA LEU A 19 32.20 11.76 5.33
C LEU A 19 32.06 12.96 6.30
N GLY A 20 32.87 13.04 7.37
CA GLY A 20 32.70 14.03 8.45
C GLY A 20 32.65 15.48 7.98
N THR A 21 33.57 15.88 7.09
CA THR A 21 33.63 17.26 6.54
C THR A 21 32.43 17.58 5.64
N TYR A 22 32.00 16.63 4.81
CA TYR A 22 30.80 16.77 3.99
C TYR A 22 29.53 16.89 4.85
N LYS A 23 29.43 16.07 5.90
CA LYS A 23 28.31 16.07 6.83
C LYS A 23 28.16 17.42 7.54
N LEU A 24 29.24 17.99 8.06
CA LEU A 24 29.22 19.29 8.72
C LEU A 24 28.65 20.38 7.81
N ARG A 25 29.11 20.41 6.56
CA ARG A 25 28.62 21.37 5.55
C ARG A 25 27.14 21.18 5.24
N LYS A 26 26.70 19.93 5.06
CA LYS A 26 25.29 19.62 4.71
C LYS A 26 24.33 19.79 5.88
N ASP A 27 24.75 19.50 7.11
CA ASP A 27 23.89 19.64 8.28
C ASP A 27 23.52 21.12 8.55
N ASN A 28 24.39 22.08 8.18
CA ASN A 28 24.11 23.51 8.31
C ASN A 28 23.01 24.02 7.36
N SER A 29 22.75 23.34 6.24
CA SER A 29 21.77 23.77 5.23
C SER A 29 20.51 22.88 5.20
N ARG A 30 20.34 21.98 6.18
CA ARG A 30 19.20 21.05 6.23
C ARG A 30 17.94 21.76 6.69
N VAL A 31 16.87 21.61 5.92
CA VAL A 31 15.54 22.08 6.32
C VAL A 31 14.79 20.90 6.97
N SER A 32 14.29 21.12 8.19
CA SER A 32 13.54 20.11 8.93
C SER A 32 12.09 20.00 8.44
N VAL A 33 11.47 18.84 8.66
CA VAL A 33 10.05 18.63 8.34
C VAL A 33 9.16 19.62 9.09
N LEU A 34 9.48 19.90 10.35
CA LEU A 34 8.72 20.81 11.21
C LEU A 34 8.91 22.29 10.84
N THR A 35 9.99 22.61 10.13
CA THR A 35 10.20 23.96 9.57
C THR A 35 9.29 24.21 8.38
N LYS A 36 9.05 23.22 7.52
CA LYS A 36 8.21 23.37 6.32
C LYS A 36 6.73 23.06 6.57
N TYR A 37 6.43 22.25 7.58
CA TYR A 37 5.10 21.71 7.81
C TYR A 37 4.69 21.84 9.27
N GLU A 38 3.42 22.12 9.48
CA GLU A 38 2.76 22.05 10.77
C GLU A 38 2.02 20.71 10.87
N ILE A 39 2.36 19.88 11.86
CA ILE A 39 1.70 18.60 12.07
C ILE A 39 0.37 18.83 12.77
N ILE A 40 -0.73 18.56 12.07
CA ILE A 40 -2.10 18.65 12.59
C ILE A 40 -2.36 17.47 13.52
N GLY A 41 -2.04 16.26 13.07
CA GLY A 41 -2.21 15.09 13.92
C GLY A 41 -1.89 13.76 13.27
N TYR A 42 -1.93 12.70 14.08
CA TYR A 42 -1.70 11.33 13.64
C TYR A 42 -2.95 10.75 12.97
N ILE A 43 -2.76 10.10 11.80
CA ILE A 43 -3.82 9.45 11.04
C ILE A 43 -3.80 7.94 11.28
N ALA A 44 -2.67 7.30 11.00
CA ALA A 44 -2.57 5.84 10.98
C ALA A 44 -1.13 5.36 11.15
N SER A 45 -0.99 4.10 11.55
CA SER A 45 0.28 3.36 11.59
C SER A 45 0.14 2.17 10.67
N GLY A 46 1.13 1.96 9.82
CA GLY A 46 1.27 0.79 8.99
C GLY A 46 2.48 -0.05 9.37
N THR A 47 2.70 -1.11 8.59
CA THR A 47 3.88 -1.96 8.67
C THR A 47 5.17 -1.14 8.54
N TYR A 48 5.18 -0.16 7.62
CA TYR A 48 6.39 0.57 7.23
C TYR A 48 6.63 1.88 7.99
N GLY A 49 5.64 2.39 8.72
CA GLY A 49 5.73 3.74 9.26
C GLY A 49 4.48 4.26 9.95
N ARG A 50 4.54 5.53 10.33
CA ARG A 50 3.40 6.32 10.84
C ARG A 50 3.06 7.41 9.84
N VAL A 51 1.78 7.69 9.65
CA VAL A 51 1.27 8.70 8.73
C VAL A 51 0.59 9.82 9.52
N TYR A 52 0.95 11.05 9.20
CA TYR A 52 0.47 12.25 9.86
C TYR A 52 -0.20 13.18 8.86
N LYS A 53 -1.26 13.88 9.30
CA LYS A 53 -1.83 15.01 8.57
C LYS A 53 -1.00 16.25 8.89
N ALA A 54 -0.67 17.03 7.87
CA ALA A 54 0.09 18.26 8.03
C ALA A 54 -0.44 19.38 7.13
N LYS A 55 -0.13 20.61 7.50
CA LYS A 55 -0.39 21.84 6.76
C LYS A 55 0.93 22.48 6.34
N SER A 56 0.97 23.19 5.21
CA SER A 56 2.17 23.95 4.85
C SER A 56 2.40 25.11 5.80
N ARG A 57 3.66 25.36 6.17
CA ARG A 57 4.07 26.63 6.79
C ARG A 57 4.45 27.70 5.76
N ASP A 58 4.49 27.37 4.47
CA ASP A 58 4.66 28.34 3.39
C ASP A 58 3.39 29.20 3.28
N PRO A 59 3.48 30.53 3.48
CA PRO A 59 2.32 31.42 3.38
C PRO A 59 1.58 31.32 2.03
N LYS A 60 2.29 31.00 0.93
CA LYS A 60 1.69 30.85 -0.40
C LYS A 60 0.90 29.56 -0.58
N LYS A 61 1.07 28.60 0.33
CA LYS A 61 0.46 27.26 0.27
C LYS A 61 -0.22 26.89 1.57
N HIS A 62 -0.59 27.89 2.39
CA HIS A 62 -1.08 27.67 3.74
C HIS A 62 -2.26 26.69 3.73
N ASP A 63 -3.24 26.83 2.83
CA ASP A 63 -4.43 25.97 2.83
C ASP A 63 -4.22 24.56 2.27
N LYS A 64 -3.02 24.23 1.78
CA LYS A 64 -2.72 22.88 1.28
C LYS A 64 -2.44 21.91 2.42
N LEU A 65 -3.13 20.78 2.35
CA LEU A 65 -2.97 19.65 3.27
C LEU A 65 -2.06 18.58 2.68
N TYR A 66 -1.26 17.96 3.54
CA TYR A 66 -0.30 16.93 3.19
C TYR A 66 -0.43 15.71 4.10
N ALA A 67 -0.08 14.55 3.55
CA ALA A 67 0.18 13.35 4.32
C ALA A 67 1.70 13.17 4.45
N ILE A 68 2.18 13.02 5.68
CA ILE A 68 3.60 12.79 5.97
C ILE A 68 3.78 11.37 6.49
N LYS A 69 4.36 10.50 5.66
CA LYS A 69 4.76 9.14 6.03
C LYS A 69 6.16 9.18 6.64
N LYS A 70 6.25 8.96 7.95
CA LYS A 70 7.50 8.75 8.68
C LYS A 70 7.83 7.26 8.69
N PHE A 71 8.93 6.87 8.05
CA PHE A 71 9.40 5.49 8.10
C PHE A 71 9.95 5.16 9.50
N LYS A 72 9.65 3.96 10.00
CA LYS A 72 10.21 3.48 11.27
C LYS A 72 11.71 3.26 11.09
N GLY A 73 12.52 3.78 12.00
CA GLY A 73 13.87 3.27 12.23
C GLY A 73 13.84 2.08 13.18
N ASP A 74 14.88 1.26 13.18
CA ASP A 74 15.06 0.22 14.21
C ASP A 74 15.11 0.87 15.60
N SER A 75 14.05 0.68 16.38
CA SER A 75 13.99 1.11 17.78
C SER A 75 13.75 -0.10 18.67
N ARG A 76 14.80 -0.57 19.36
CA ARG A 76 14.64 -1.26 20.63
C ARG A 76 14.51 -0.14 21.66
N ASP A 77 13.32 0.08 22.20
CA ASP A 77 13.03 1.05 23.30
C ASP A 77 12.76 2.52 22.92
N GLY A 78 12.31 2.79 21.69
CA GLY A 78 11.79 4.12 21.32
C GLY A 78 12.84 5.20 21.03
N GLU A 79 14.11 4.95 21.36
CA GLU A 79 15.26 5.67 20.81
C GLU A 79 15.89 4.89 19.68
N ILE A 80 16.02 5.52 18.51
CA ILE A 80 16.82 4.95 17.42
C ILE A 80 18.27 5.15 17.83
N THR A 81 18.91 4.15 18.43
CA THR A 81 20.28 4.26 18.95
C THR A 81 21.31 4.22 17.81
N HIS A 82 21.07 3.43 16.76
CA HIS A 82 21.96 3.27 15.60
C HIS A 82 21.30 3.63 14.27
N TYR A 83 22.10 4.07 13.28
CA TYR A 83 21.62 4.23 11.91
C TYR A 83 21.37 2.85 11.31
N SER A 84 20.10 2.48 11.11
CA SER A 84 19.71 1.37 10.24
C SER A 84 19.73 1.84 8.79
N GLY A 85 20.06 0.92 7.87
CA GLY A 85 19.96 1.17 6.44
C GLY A 85 18.52 1.45 6.00
N ILE A 86 18.35 1.94 4.78
CA ILE A 86 17.02 2.18 4.20
C ILE A 86 16.39 0.84 3.85
N SER A 87 15.17 0.57 4.33
CA SER A 87 14.46 -0.66 3.97
C SER A 87 14.19 -0.71 2.46
N GLN A 88 14.18 -1.91 1.88
CA GLN A 88 13.89 -2.06 0.45
C GLN A 88 12.50 -1.53 0.06
N SER A 89 11.53 -1.60 0.99
CA SER A 89 10.20 -1.03 0.80
C SER A 89 10.26 0.50 0.70
N ALA A 90 10.97 1.17 1.61
CA ALA A 90 11.11 2.62 1.59
C ALA A 90 11.89 3.09 0.35
N CYS A 91 12.98 2.41 0.00
CA CYS A 91 13.78 2.72 -1.17
C CYS A 91 12.95 2.62 -2.47
N ARG A 92 12.17 1.54 -2.61
CA ARG A 92 11.25 1.39 -3.74
C ARG A 92 10.20 2.48 -3.81
N GLU A 93 9.50 2.72 -2.70
CA GLU A 93 8.40 3.69 -2.66
C GLU A 93 8.92 5.09 -3.03
N MET A 94 10.05 5.50 -2.46
CA MET A 94 10.70 6.77 -2.82
C MET A 94 11.08 6.82 -4.31
N ALA A 95 11.69 5.76 -4.84
CA ALA A 95 12.13 5.73 -6.24
C ALA A 95 10.95 5.76 -7.23
N LEU A 96 9.90 4.99 -6.97
CA LEU A 96 8.73 4.91 -7.84
C LEU A 96 7.88 6.19 -7.76
N CYS A 97 7.54 6.65 -6.56
CA CYS A 97 6.71 7.84 -6.39
C CYS A 97 7.41 9.13 -6.88
N ARG A 98 8.75 9.12 -6.99
CA ARG A 98 9.49 10.27 -7.53
C ARG A 98 9.31 10.43 -9.04
N GLU A 99 9.19 9.33 -9.76
CA GLU A 99 9.16 9.31 -11.23
C GLU A 99 7.74 9.18 -11.80
N LEU A 100 6.84 8.52 -11.07
CA LEU A 100 5.46 8.29 -11.51
C LEU A 100 4.59 9.51 -11.24
N ASN A 101 4.02 10.08 -12.31
CA ASN A 101 3.08 11.19 -12.23
C ASN A 101 1.83 10.91 -13.07
N ASN A 102 0.71 10.72 -12.40
CA ASN A 102 -0.59 10.48 -13.02
C ASN A 102 -1.70 10.90 -12.06
N GLU A 103 -2.84 11.33 -12.61
CA GLU A 103 -3.98 11.80 -11.82
C GLU A 103 -4.47 10.76 -10.81
N ASN A 104 -4.43 9.46 -11.13
CA ASN A 104 -4.90 8.41 -10.24
C ASN A 104 -3.79 7.73 -9.42
N ILE A 105 -2.60 8.32 -9.34
CA ILE A 105 -1.50 7.90 -8.48
C ILE A 105 -1.20 8.98 -7.44
N THR A 106 -0.87 8.58 -6.22
CA THR A 106 -0.51 9.52 -5.15
C THR A 106 0.78 10.27 -5.50
N GLU A 107 0.69 11.61 -5.56
CA GLU A 107 1.82 12.48 -5.88
C GLU A 107 2.77 12.65 -4.67
N LEU A 108 4.06 12.38 -4.88
CA LEU A 108 5.12 12.71 -3.94
C LEU A 108 5.56 14.17 -4.13
N ILE A 109 5.36 14.97 -3.09
CA ILE A 109 5.77 16.38 -3.06
C ILE A 109 7.27 16.48 -2.79
N GLU A 110 7.74 15.82 -1.73
CA GLU A 110 9.16 15.78 -1.39
C GLU A 110 9.52 14.65 -0.42
N THR A 111 10.82 14.35 -0.38
CA THR A 111 11.41 13.47 0.63
C THR A 111 12.36 14.28 1.50
N ILE A 112 12.12 14.31 2.80
CA ILE A 112 12.94 15.01 3.79
C ILE A 112 13.71 13.98 4.63
N LEU A 113 15.04 14.12 4.63
CA LEU A 113 15.95 13.26 5.38
C LEU A 113 16.41 13.98 6.65
N GLU A 114 15.98 13.48 7.81
CA GLU A 114 16.44 13.96 9.11
C GLU A 114 17.33 12.94 9.81
N LYS A 115 17.87 13.31 10.98
CA LYS A 115 18.62 12.38 11.83
C LYS A 115 17.79 11.12 12.08
N LYS A 116 18.24 10.02 11.49
CA LYS A 116 17.72 8.66 11.68
C LYS A 116 16.27 8.44 11.19
N CYS A 117 15.71 9.37 10.41
CA CYS A 117 14.31 9.29 9.94
C CYS A 117 14.18 9.75 8.50
N ILE A 118 13.30 9.09 7.75
CA ILE A 118 12.88 9.47 6.40
C ILE A 118 11.42 9.90 6.48
N TYR A 119 11.13 11.06 5.90
CA TYR A 119 9.78 11.58 5.74
C TYR A 119 9.46 11.69 4.26
N MET A 120 8.42 10.99 3.80
CA MET A 120 7.82 11.23 2.49
C MET A 120 6.58 12.10 2.68
N VAL A 121 6.51 13.20 1.94
CA VAL A 121 5.40 14.14 1.97
C VAL A 121 4.62 13.99 0.67
N SER A 122 3.33 13.64 0.76
CA SER A 122 2.42 13.52 -0.38
C SER A 122 1.22 14.43 -0.22
N VAL A 123 0.46 14.62 -1.30
CA VAL A 123 -0.86 15.25 -1.24
C VAL A 123 -1.76 14.47 -0.27
N PHE A 124 -2.50 15.19 0.57
CA PHE A 124 -3.47 14.57 1.47
C PHE A 124 -4.74 14.17 0.72
N ALA A 125 -5.32 13.02 1.09
CA ALA A 125 -6.62 12.59 0.61
C ALA A 125 -7.53 12.30 1.81
N GLU A 126 -8.73 12.87 1.76
CA GLU A 126 -9.71 12.93 2.85
C GLU A 126 -10.22 11.55 3.23
N HIS A 127 -10.35 10.65 2.25
CA HIS A 127 -10.99 9.35 2.40
C HIS A 127 -10.10 8.23 1.86
N ASP A 128 -10.43 7.00 2.24
CA ASP A 128 -10.07 5.79 1.49
C ASP A 128 -11.31 4.92 1.31
N LEU A 129 -11.24 3.98 0.38
CA LEU A 129 -12.36 3.10 0.09
C LEU A 129 -12.76 2.27 1.30
N LEU A 130 -11.82 1.86 2.17
CA LEU A 130 -12.15 1.10 3.38
C LEU A 130 -13.05 1.91 4.32
N GLN A 131 -12.73 3.19 4.52
CA GLN A 131 -13.54 4.12 5.30
C GLN A 131 -14.92 4.31 4.68
N ILE A 132 -15.00 4.45 3.35
CA ILE A 132 -16.26 4.59 2.62
C ILE A 132 -17.12 3.32 2.80
N ILE A 133 -16.54 2.14 2.59
CA ILE A 133 -17.22 0.84 2.79
C ILE A 133 -17.73 0.71 4.23
N HIS A 134 -16.91 1.04 5.23
CA HIS A 134 -17.33 1.01 6.64
C HIS A 134 -18.46 1.99 6.95
N TYR A 135 -18.43 3.20 6.36
CA TYR A 135 -19.52 4.15 6.52
C TYR A 135 -20.84 3.58 6.01
N HIS A 136 -20.83 2.93 4.84
CA HIS A 136 -22.03 2.36 4.25
C HIS A 136 -22.51 1.10 4.97
N SER A 137 -21.59 0.24 5.43
CA SER A 137 -21.95 -0.98 6.17
C SER A 137 -22.47 -0.68 7.58
N GLN A 138 -21.94 0.33 8.28
CA GLN A 138 -22.36 0.63 9.65
C GLN A 138 -23.58 1.56 9.73
N ASN A 139 -23.86 2.36 8.70
CA ASN A 139 -24.97 3.32 8.70
C ASN A 139 -26.19 2.82 7.93
N GLY A 140 -26.77 1.72 8.42
CA GLY A 140 -28.03 1.17 7.90
C GLY A 140 -27.88 0.40 6.59
N MET A 141 -26.69 -0.11 6.27
CA MET A 141 -26.41 -0.89 5.05
C MET A 141 -26.87 -0.18 3.76
N ARG A 142 -26.76 1.15 3.74
CA ARG A 142 -27.11 1.94 2.56
C ARG A 142 -26.08 1.68 1.49
N GLN A 143 -26.50 1.30 0.30
CA GLN A 143 -25.56 1.02 -0.80
C GLN A 143 -24.81 2.29 -1.24
N ILE A 144 -23.57 2.10 -1.70
CA ILE A 144 -22.83 3.18 -2.37
C ILE A 144 -23.54 3.45 -3.71
N PRO A 145 -23.75 4.72 -4.10
CA PRO A 145 -24.36 5.03 -5.41
C PRO A 145 -23.62 4.35 -6.56
N GLU A 146 -24.36 3.77 -7.50
CA GLU A 146 -23.79 3.09 -8.67
C GLU A 146 -22.85 3.98 -9.48
N THR A 147 -23.20 5.26 -9.60
CA THR A 147 -22.40 6.28 -10.30
C THR A 147 -21.04 6.45 -9.63
N SER A 148 -21.01 6.47 -8.29
CA SER A 148 -19.78 6.52 -7.51
C SER A 148 -18.95 5.24 -7.68
N ILE A 149 -19.56 4.05 -7.57
CA ILE A 149 -18.84 2.78 -7.77
C ILE A 149 -18.24 2.72 -9.19
N LYS A 150 -19.04 3.06 -10.22
CA LYS A 150 -18.60 3.07 -11.61
C LYS A 150 -17.38 3.99 -11.79
N SER A 151 -17.46 5.24 -11.32
CA SER A 151 -16.37 6.20 -11.44
C SER A 151 -15.13 5.79 -10.64
N MET A 152 -15.30 5.26 -9.42
CA MET A 152 -14.20 4.75 -8.61
C MET A 152 -13.45 3.62 -9.33
N ILE A 153 -14.15 2.60 -9.83
CA ILE A 153 -13.50 1.47 -10.51
C ILE A 153 -12.83 1.92 -11.81
N TRP A 154 -13.45 2.82 -12.58
CA TRP A 154 -12.82 3.35 -13.80
C TRP A 154 -11.52 4.08 -13.48
N GLN A 155 -11.51 4.97 -12.48
CA GLN A 155 -10.31 5.70 -12.08
C GLN A 155 -9.23 4.78 -11.48
N ILE A 156 -9.62 3.71 -10.76
CA ILE A 156 -8.67 2.67 -10.31
C ILE A 156 -8.05 1.97 -11.52
N LEU A 157 -8.86 1.54 -12.50
CA LEU A 157 -8.36 0.92 -13.73
C LEU A 157 -7.44 1.87 -14.51
N ASN A 158 -7.72 3.17 -14.51
CA ASN A 158 -6.89 4.18 -15.17
C ASN A 158 -5.51 4.28 -14.52
N GLY A 159 -5.47 4.40 -13.19
CA GLY A 159 -4.21 4.40 -12.45
C GLY A 159 -3.42 3.09 -12.60
N VAL A 160 -4.10 1.94 -12.53
CA VAL A 160 -3.46 0.62 -12.73
C VAL A 160 -2.93 0.48 -14.16
N SER A 161 -3.68 0.93 -15.17
CA SER A 161 -3.24 0.93 -16.57
C SER A 161 -1.97 1.76 -16.75
N PHE A 162 -1.93 2.95 -16.15
CA PHE A 162 -0.72 3.79 -16.14
C PHE A 162 0.48 3.09 -15.50
N LEU A 163 0.31 2.45 -14.34
CA LEU A 163 1.39 1.68 -13.69
C LEU A 163 1.89 0.56 -14.60
N HIS A 164 0.97 -0.20 -15.20
CA HIS A 164 1.29 -1.37 -16.03
C HIS A 164 2.02 -0.99 -17.31
N GLN A 165 1.61 0.11 -17.96
CA GLN A 165 2.30 0.67 -19.13
C GLN A 165 3.72 1.17 -18.79
N ASN A 166 3.94 1.59 -17.54
CA ASN A 166 5.26 1.98 -17.02
C ASN A 166 6.04 0.82 -16.40
N TRP A 167 5.64 -0.42 -16.71
CA TRP A 167 6.30 -1.65 -16.25
C TRP A 167 6.30 -1.84 -14.73
N VAL A 168 5.32 -1.29 -14.02
CA VAL A 168 5.17 -1.40 -12.55
C VAL A 168 3.94 -2.22 -12.21
N ILE A 169 4.09 -3.26 -11.37
CA ILE A 169 2.98 -4.01 -10.76
C ILE A 169 2.86 -3.55 -9.31
N HIS A 170 1.65 -3.26 -8.85
CA HIS A 170 1.39 -2.70 -7.52
C HIS A 170 1.56 -3.74 -6.41
N ARG A 171 0.97 -4.94 -6.58
CA ARG A 171 1.07 -6.11 -5.68
C ARG A 171 0.38 -6.02 -4.31
N ASP A 172 -0.12 -4.84 -3.92
CA ASP A 172 -0.85 -4.63 -2.66
C ASP A 172 -2.10 -3.76 -2.85
N LEU A 173 -2.87 -3.98 -3.92
CA LEU A 173 -4.14 -3.27 -4.10
C LEU A 173 -5.18 -3.80 -3.12
N LYS A 174 -5.74 -2.89 -2.33
CA LYS A 174 -6.81 -3.13 -1.36
C LYS A 174 -7.51 -1.81 -1.03
N PRO A 175 -8.73 -1.79 -0.49
CA PRO A 175 -9.48 -0.57 -0.21
C PRO A 175 -8.72 0.47 0.64
N ALA A 176 -7.91 0.03 1.61
CA ALA A 176 -7.09 0.92 2.44
C ALA A 176 -5.96 1.63 1.68
N ASN A 177 -5.56 1.10 0.51
CA ASN A 177 -4.53 1.66 -0.37
C ASN A 177 -5.11 2.47 -1.55
N ILE A 178 -6.44 2.63 -1.61
CA ILE A 178 -7.14 3.45 -2.60
C ILE A 178 -7.76 4.64 -1.88
N MET A 179 -7.15 5.81 -2.04
CA MET A 179 -7.59 7.05 -1.42
C MET A 179 -8.55 7.79 -2.34
N VAL A 180 -9.37 8.67 -1.76
CA VAL A 180 -10.24 9.58 -2.50
C VAL A 180 -10.10 10.97 -1.90
N THR A 181 -9.83 11.96 -2.74
CA THR A 181 -9.74 13.37 -2.35
C THR A 181 -11.13 13.98 -2.14
N SER A 182 -11.20 15.17 -1.53
CA SER A 182 -12.44 15.94 -1.37
C SER A 182 -13.13 16.25 -2.68
N ASP A 183 -12.34 16.39 -3.75
CA ASP A 183 -12.82 16.69 -5.11
C ASP A 183 -13.28 15.41 -5.84
N GLY A 184 -13.24 14.26 -5.15
CA GLY A 184 -13.68 12.98 -5.66
C GLY A 184 -12.70 12.30 -6.61
N VAL A 185 -11.44 12.73 -6.65
CA VAL A 185 -10.40 12.06 -7.45
C VAL A 185 -9.81 10.89 -6.66
N VAL A 186 -9.79 9.71 -7.27
CA VAL A 186 -9.15 8.49 -6.73
C VAL A 186 -7.64 8.61 -6.85
N LYS A 187 -6.92 8.23 -5.79
CA LYS A 187 -5.45 8.14 -5.75
C LYS A 187 -5.04 6.75 -5.27
N ILE A 188 -4.32 6.00 -6.09
CA ILE A 188 -3.66 4.76 -5.68
C ILE A 188 -2.39 5.12 -4.90
N GLY A 189 -2.22 4.54 -3.72
CA GLY A 189 -1.08 4.81 -2.83
C GLY A 189 -0.37 3.54 -2.36
N ASP A 190 0.73 3.74 -1.63
CA ASP A 190 1.58 2.69 -1.05
C ASP A 190 2.27 1.75 -2.07
N LEU A 191 3.25 2.30 -2.80
CA LEU A 191 4.09 1.55 -3.74
C LEU A 191 5.23 0.76 -3.05
N GLY A 192 5.17 0.56 -1.73
CA GLY A 192 6.23 -0.11 -0.96
C GLY A 192 6.49 -1.56 -1.39
N LEU A 193 5.45 -2.24 -1.88
CA LEU A 193 5.54 -3.62 -2.39
C LEU A 193 5.62 -3.73 -3.91
N ALA A 194 5.47 -2.60 -4.62
CA ALA A 194 5.49 -2.56 -6.06
C ALA A 194 6.83 -3.05 -6.64
N ARG A 195 6.79 -3.55 -7.87
CA ARG A 195 7.97 -4.06 -8.57
C ARG A 195 7.94 -3.68 -10.04
N ARG A 196 9.12 -3.33 -10.56
CA ARG A 196 9.32 -3.28 -12.01
C ARG A 196 9.45 -4.71 -12.54
N PHE A 197 8.73 -5.03 -13.61
CA PHE A 197 8.72 -6.38 -14.18
C PHE A 197 9.48 -6.51 -15.51
N ASN A 198 10.00 -5.40 -16.04
CA ASN A 198 10.95 -5.43 -17.15
C ASN A 198 12.34 -5.86 -16.66
N ASN A 199 12.90 -6.92 -17.21
CA ASN A 199 14.25 -7.46 -16.93
C ASN A 199 14.64 -7.54 -15.44
N PRO A 200 13.90 -8.29 -14.60
CA PRO A 200 14.25 -8.41 -13.19
C PRO A 200 15.54 -9.24 -13.01
N LEU A 201 16.52 -8.69 -12.30
CA LEU A 201 17.78 -9.38 -11.98
C LEU A 201 17.59 -10.62 -11.08
N GLN A 202 16.49 -10.66 -10.32
CA GLN A 202 16.08 -11.79 -9.49
C GLN A 202 14.60 -12.06 -9.68
N THR A 203 14.19 -13.32 -9.58
CA THR A 203 12.76 -13.66 -9.63
C THR A 203 12.02 -12.98 -8.48
N LEU A 204 10.82 -12.50 -8.76
CA LEU A 204 9.99 -11.73 -7.83
C LEU A 204 9.58 -12.53 -6.56
N PHE A 205 9.73 -13.87 -6.60
CA PHE A 205 9.47 -14.79 -5.50
C PHE A 205 10.58 -14.79 -4.42
N ALA A 206 11.83 -14.51 -4.79
CA ALA A 206 12.97 -14.68 -3.89
C ALA A 206 13.10 -13.58 -2.80
N GLY A 207 12.49 -12.40 -3.01
CA GLY A 207 12.75 -11.21 -2.20
C GLY A 207 11.62 -10.73 -1.27
N ASP A 208 10.37 -11.16 -1.46
CA ASP A 208 9.20 -10.57 -0.78
C ASP A 208 8.32 -11.63 -0.09
N LYS A 209 8.83 -12.25 0.99
CA LYS A 209 8.02 -13.10 1.89
C LYS A 209 7.20 -12.23 2.86
N VAL A 210 6.30 -11.39 2.35
CA VAL A 210 5.57 -10.44 3.20
C VAL A 210 4.20 -10.99 3.60
N VAL A 211 3.98 -11.01 4.92
CA VAL A 211 2.71 -11.21 5.60
C VAL A 211 1.89 -9.93 5.46
N VAL A 212 0.82 -9.99 4.65
CA VAL A 212 -0.14 -8.90 4.38
C VAL A 212 -1.52 -9.52 4.23
N THR A 213 -2.57 -8.71 4.38
CA THR A 213 -3.96 -9.09 4.12
C THR A 213 -4.10 -9.92 2.83
N ILE A 214 -4.47 -11.20 2.99
CA ILE A 214 -4.54 -12.17 1.90
C ILE A 214 -5.85 -12.12 1.10
N TRP A 215 -6.84 -11.32 1.53
CA TRP A 215 -8.20 -11.29 0.97
C TRP A 215 -8.26 -10.85 -0.51
N TYR A 216 -7.27 -10.08 -0.96
CA TYR A 216 -7.19 -9.55 -2.33
C TYR A 216 -6.15 -10.27 -3.18
N ARG A 217 -5.52 -11.33 -2.65
CA ARG A 217 -4.46 -12.08 -3.34
C ARG A 217 -5.08 -13.00 -4.38
N SER A 218 -4.50 -13.01 -5.58
CA SER A 218 -4.99 -13.84 -6.69
C SER A 218 -4.73 -15.34 -6.49
N PRO A 219 -5.51 -16.21 -7.15
CA PRO A 219 -5.38 -17.66 -7.02
C PRO A 219 -3.99 -18.17 -7.39
N GLU A 220 -3.38 -17.63 -8.45
CA GLU A 220 -2.03 -18.00 -8.87
C GLU A 220 -0.96 -17.67 -7.82
N LEU A 221 -1.15 -16.62 -7.02
CA LEU A 221 -0.25 -16.30 -5.91
C LEU A 221 -0.49 -17.20 -4.70
N LEU A 222 -1.74 -17.55 -4.42
CA LEU A 222 -2.10 -18.50 -3.36
C LEU A 222 -1.60 -19.91 -3.67
N LEU A 223 -1.46 -20.27 -4.95
CA LEU A 223 -0.92 -21.56 -5.40
C LEU A 223 0.61 -21.58 -5.51
N GLY A 224 1.31 -20.54 -5.05
CA GLY A 224 2.77 -20.49 -5.03
C GLY A 224 3.41 -20.05 -6.35
N GLY A 225 2.67 -19.35 -7.21
CA GLY A 225 3.17 -18.77 -8.45
C GLY A 225 4.42 -17.92 -8.23
N ARG A 226 5.49 -18.24 -8.98
CA ARG A 226 6.79 -17.56 -8.85
C ARG A 226 6.99 -16.42 -9.84
N HIS A 227 6.16 -16.37 -10.88
CA HIS A 227 6.13 -15.32 -11.88
C HIS A 227 4.88 -14.47 -11.63
N TYR A 228 5.09 -13.23 -11.22
CA TYR A 228 4.02 -12.27 -11.01
C TYR A 228 3.76 -11.58 -12.34
N THR A 229 2.50 -11.55 -12.75
CA THR A 229 2.05 -10.83 -13.95
C THR A 229 1.24 -9.62 -13.51
N PRO A 230 1.05 -8.61 -14.39
CA PRO A 230 0.14 -7.51 -14.11
C PRO A 230 -1.30 -7.97 -13.78
N ALA A 231 -1.71 -9.16 -14.23
CA ALA A 231 -3.04 -9.74 -13.97
C ALA A 231 -3.36 -9.93 -12.46
N ILE A 232 -2.35 -10.01 -11.58
CA ILE A 232 -2.60 -10.13 -10.13
C ILE A 232 -3.30 -8.87 -9.59
N ASP A 233 -2.94 -7.69 -10.11
CA ASP A 233 -3.53 -6.42 -9.68
C ASP A 233 -5.00 -6.37 -10.11
N LEU A 234 -5.34 -6.93 -11.28
CA LEU A 234 -6.71 -6.94 -11.81
C LEU A 234 -7.63 -7.88 -11.02
N TRP A 235 -7.10 -8.99 -10.51
CA TRP A 235 -7.84 -9.79 -9.53
C TRP A 235 -8.15 -8.98 -8.28
N SER A 236 -7.16 -8.24 -7.75
CA SER A 236 -7.37 -7.37 -6.58
C SER A 236 -8.40 -6.27 -6.86
N VAL A 237 -8.43 -5.68 -8.07
CA VAL A 237 -9.47 -4.74 -8.51
C VAL A 237 -10.85 -5.42 -8.54
N GLY A 238 -10.95 -6.67 -9.02
CA GLY A 238 -12.17 -7.47 -8.95
C GLY A 238 -12.66 -7.69 -7.52
N CYS A 239 -11.77 -8.01 -6.59
CA CYS A 239 -12.09 -8.11 -5.16
C CYS A 239 -12.58 -6.77 -4.58
N ILE A 240 -11.95 -5.65 -4.94
CA ILE A 240 -12.35 -4.30 -4.50
C ILE A 240 -13.75 -3.98 -5.05
N LEU A 241 -14.03 -4.27 -6.32
CA LEU A 241 -15.35 -4.08 -6.91
C LEU A 241 -16.40 -4.93 -6.18
N GLY A 242 -16.13 -6.22 -5.97
CA GLY A 242 -17.02 -7.09 -5.20
C GLY A 242 -17.30 -6.59 -3.79
N GLU A 243 -16.30 -6.02 -3.12
CA GLU A 243 -16.45 -5.44 -1.78
C GLU A 243 -17.20 -4.10 -1.76
N LEU A 244 -17.03 -3.24 -2.76
CA LEU A 244 -17.83 -2.02 -2.90
C LEU A 244 -19.32 -2.34 -3.09
N LEU A 245 -19.64 -3.43 -3.77
CA LEU A 245 -21.02 -3.89 -3.99
C LEU A 245 -21.60 -4.61 -2.76
N ALA A 246 -20.80 -5.44 -2.10
CA ALA A 246 -21.25 -6.26 -0.97
C ALA A 246 -21.13 -5.57 0.39
N LEU A 247 -20.41 -4.44 0.46
CA LEU A 247 -20.02 -3.71 1.67
C LEU A 247 -19.24 -4.56 2.70
N ARG A 248 -18.66 -5.67 2.24
CA ARG A 248 -17.83 -6.59 3.03
C ARG A 248 -16.82 -7.29 2.11
N PRO A 249 -15.63 -7.68 2.61
CA PRO A 249 -14.64 -8.35 1.79
C PRO A 249 -15.22 -9.62 1.15
N MET A 250 -15.06 -9.74 -0.17
CA MET A 250 -15.63 -10.83 -0.95
C MET A 250 -15.04 -12.19 -0.54
N PHE A 251 -13.71 -12.25 -0.36
CA PHE A 251 -12.98 -13.46 0.02
C PHE A 251 -12.27 -13.26 1.37
N LYS A 252 -13.04 -13.20 2.46
CA LYS A 252 -12.52 -13.03 3.82
C LYS A 252 -11.98 -14.34 4.39
N GLY A 253 -10.79 -14.77 3.94
CA GLY A 253 -10.12 -15.95 4.47
C GLY A 253 -9.28 -15.67 5.72
N GLU A 254 -9.05 -16.73 6.49
CA GLU A 254 -8.14 -16.74 7.64
C GLU A 254 -6.71 -17.05 7.19
N GLU A 255 -5.74 -16.34 7.76
CA GLU A 255 -4.34 -16.54 7.44
C GLU A 255 -3.79 -17.80 8.13
N ALA A 256 -3.12 -18.65 7.36
CA ALA A 256 -2.43 -19.80 7.89
C ALA A 256 -1.20 -19.36 8.68
N LYS A 257 -1.06 -19.88 9.91
CA LYS A 257 0.10 -19.59 10.77
C LYS A 257 1.38 -20.12 10.14
N MET A 258 2.46 -19.32 10.24
CA MET A 258 3.80 -19.75 9.83
C MET A 258 4.40 -20.63 10.93
N ASP A 259 4.47 -21.94 10.70
CA ASP A 259 5.07 -22.87 11.66
C ASP A 259 6.62 -22.83 11.63
N ASN A 260 7.23 -22.41 10.51
CA ASN A 260 8.68 -22.25 10.38
C ASN A 260 9.07 -21.11 9.41
N LYS A 261 10.11 -20.35 9.76
CA LYS A 261 10.57 -19.13 9.03
C LYS A 261 10.97 -19.34 7.55
N LYS A 262 11.00 -20.58 7.03
CA LYS A 262 11.56 -20.89 5.70
C LYS A 262 10.53 -20.98 4.57
N ASN A 263 9.30 -21.45 4.81
CA ASN A 263 8.29 -21.61 3.76
C ASN A 263 7.00 -20.85 4.09
N VAL A 264 6.45 -20.14 3.09
CA VAL A 264 5.13 -19.50 3.19
C VAL A 264 4.09 -20.63 3.11
N PRO A 265 3.20 -20.79 4.10
CA PRO A 265 2.23 -21.87 4.08
C PRO A 265 1.17 -21.63 3.00
N PHE A 266 0.69 -22.72 2.41
CA PHE A 266 -0.48 -22.69 1.53
C PHE A 266 -1.69 -22.14 2.32
N GLN A 267 -2.27 -21.06 1.81
CA GLN A 267 -3.35 -20.33 2.47
C GLN A 267 -4.70 -21.04 2.22
N LYS A 268 -4.84 -22.25 2.78
CA LYS A 268 -5.96 -23.16 2.56
C LYS A 268 -7.32 -22.48 2.77
N ASN A 269 -7.50 -21.75 3.87
CA ASN A 269 -8.77 -21.08 4.17
C ASN A 269 -9.11 -20.00 3.15
N GLN A 270 -8.14 -19.19 2.74
CA GLN A 270 -8.34 -18.19 1.69
C GLN A 270 -8.73 -18.82 0.35
N MET A 271 -8.06 -19.92 -0.06
CA MET A 271 -8.43 -20.62 -1.29
C MET A 271 -9.84 -21.22 -1.21
N MET A 272 -10.24 -21.77 -0.04
CA MET A 272 -11.59 -22.26 0.19
C MET A 272 -12.63 -21.14 0.00
N LYS A 273 -12.39 -19.94 0.53
CA LYS A 273 -13.29 -18.79 0.32
C LYS A 273 -13.44 -18.37 -1.13
N ILE A 274 -12.38 -18.51 -1.93
CA ILE A 274 -12.45 -18.22 -3.36
C ILE A 274 -13.29 -19.28 -4.09
N ILE A 275 -12.99 -20.57 -3.93
CA ILE A 275 -13.73 -21.65 -4.63
C ILE A 275 -15.17 -21.78 -4.15
N GLU A 276 -15.46 -21.43 -2.90
CA GLU A 276 -16.82 -21.35 -2.36
C GLU A 276 -17.69 -20.37 -3.15
N ILE A 277 -17.11 -19.37 -3.83
CA ILE A 277 -17.85 -18.38 -4.62
C ILE A 277 -17.64 -18.62 -6.14
N MET A 278 -16.39 -18.72 -6.55
CA MET A 278 -16.01 -18.81 -7.96
C MET A 278 -16.20 -20.22 -8.55
N GLY A 279 -16.37 -21.24 -7.70
CA GLY A 279 -16.28 -22.65 -8.07
C GLY A 279 -14.83 -23.11 -8.20
N SER A 280 -14.59 -24.42 -8.12
CA SER A 280 -13.24 -24.97 -8.27
C SER A 280 -12.76 -24.87 -9.73
N PRO A 281 -11.60 -24.25 -10.00
CA PRO A 281 -11.05 -24.22 -11.35
C PRO A 281 -10.63 -25.62 -11.80
N THR A 282 -10.69 -25.86 -13.10
CA THR A 282 -10.24 -27.10 -13.74
C THR A 282 -9.14 -26.81 -14.74
N VAL A 283 -8.34 -27.81 -15.10
CA VAL A 283 -7.27 -27.67 -16.11
C VAL A 283 -7.84 -27.29 -17.48
N SER A 284 -9.10 -27.63 -17.77
CA SER A 284 -9.79 -27.20 -18.99
C SER A 284 -9.98 -25.66 -19.04
N LYS A 285 -10.37 -25.04 -17.92
CA LYS A 285 -10.56 -23.59 -17.84
C LYS A 285 -9.25 -22.83 -17.67
N TRP A 286 -8.34 -23.39 -16.86
CA TRP A 286 -7.03 -22.84 -16.55
C TRP A 286 -5.92 -23.86 -16.86
N PRO A 287 -5.38 -23.89 -18.10
CA PRO A 287 -4.44 -24.93 -18.56
C PRO A 287 -3.12 -25.02 -17.78
N SER A 288 -2.67 -23.92 -17.18
CA SER A 288 -1.43 -23.89 -16.38
C SER A 288 -1.64 -24.23 -14.90
N LEU A 289 -2.89 -24.49 -14.45
CA LEU A 289 -3.22 -24.79 -13.06
C LEU A 289 -2.36 -25.90 -12.44
N ASN A 290 -2.13 -26.99 -13.18
CA ASN A 290 -1.36 -28.14 -12.71
C ASN A 290 0.16 -27.90 -12.61
N LYS A 291 0.65 -26.73 -13.03
CA LYS A 291 2.07 -26.36 -12.99
C LYS A 291 2.45 -25.60 -11.71
N TYR A 292 1.48 -25.19 -10.91
CA TYR A 292 1.72 -24.41 -9.71
C TYR A 292 2.23 -25.28 -8.53
N PRO A 293 3.17 -24.78 -7.71
CA PRO A 293 3.76 -25.56 -6.61
C PRO A 293 2.74 -26.18 -5.65
N ASP A 294 1.70 -25.43 -5.28
CA ASP A 294 0.71 -25.87 -4.30
C ASP A 294 -0.52 -26.55 -4.94
N TYR A 295 -0.45 -26.93 -6.22
CA TYR A 295 -1.56 -27.60 -6.92
C TYR A 295 -2.00 -28.89 -6.22
N ARG A 296 -1.06 -29.70 -5.72
CA ARG A 296 -1.39 -30.95 -5.00
C ARG A 296 -2.20 -30.67 -3.73
N ALA A 297 -1.79 -29.69 -2.93
CA ALA A 297 -2.53 -29.28 -1.73
C ALA A 297 -3.91 -28.69 -2.07
N PHE A 298 -4.03 -28.02 -3.21
CA PHE A 298 -5.31 -27.55 -3.74
C PHE A 298 -6.25 -28.70 -4.13
N GLN A 299 -5.75 -29.81 -4.68
CA GLN A 299 -6.57 -30.97 -5.04
C GLN A 299 -7.21 -31.67 -3.84
N GLU A 300 -6.69 -31.47 -2.63
CA GLU A 300 -7.27 -31.98 -1.39
C GLU A 300 -8.49 -31.18 -0.92
N LEU A 301 -8.76 -30.02 -1.53
CA LEU A 301 -9.94 -29.22 -1.19
C LEU A 301 -11.19 -29.82 -1.81
N ARG A 302 -12.32 -29.68 -1.11
CA ARG A 302 -13.62 -30.07 -1.64
C ARG A 302 -13.90 -29.31 -2.95
N VAL A 303 -14.45 -30.01 -3.94
CA VAL A 303 -14.86 -29.38 -5.21
C VAL A 303 -16.16 -28.60 -5.01
N HIS A 304 -16.20 -27.36 -5.50
CA HIS A 304 -17.36 -26.48 -5.48
C HIS A 304 -17.82 -26.14 -6.90
N GLN A 305 -19.14 -26.07 -7.10
CA GLN A 305 -19.71 -25.57 -8.36
C GLN A 305 -19.61 -24.06 -8.43
N ALA A 306 -19.48 -23.52 -9.65
CA ALA A 306 -19.41 -22.08 -9.87
C ALA A 306 -20.70 -21.41 -9.40
N ASN A 307 -20.59 -20.39 -8.55
CA ASN A 307 -21.74 -19.68 -8.02
C ASN A 307 -21.62 -18.16 -8.02
N LEU A 308 -20.58 -17.59 -8.68
CA LEU A 308 -20.38 -16.14 -8.76
C LEU A 308 -21.64 -15.41 -9.22
N GLN A 309 -22.36 -15.97 -10.20
CA GLN A 309 -23.63 -15.41 -10.68
C GLN A 309 -24.70 -15.40 -9.58
N SER A 310 -24.87 -16.52 -8.87
CA SER A 310 -25.83 -16.63 -7.77
C SER A 310 -25.44 -15.72 -6.58
N TRP A 311 -24.15 -15.65 -6.26
CA TRP A 311 -23.60 -14.71 -5.27
C TRP A 311 -23.90 -13.26 -5.65
N PHE A 312 -23.69 -12.91 -6.92
CA PHE A 312 -23.99 -11.58 -7.45
C PHE A 312 -25.49 -11.27 -7.39
N GLN A 313 -26.35 -12.19 -7.81
CA GLN A 313 -27.81 -11.99 -7.77
C GLN A 313 -28.34 -11.83 -6.33
N SER A 314 -27.83 -12.65 -5.40
CA SER A 314 -28.27 -12.62 -3.99
C SER A 314 -27.73 -11.42 -3.21
N THR A 315 -26.46 -11.04 -3.45
CA THR A 315 -25.78 -9.99 -2.68
C THR A 315 -25.93 -8.62 -3.34
N CYS A 316 -25.97 -8.58 -4.67
CA CYS A 316 -25.90 -7.37 -5.47
C CYS A 316 -27.13 -7.20 -6.38
N GLY A 317 -28.25 -7.90 -6.10
CA GLY A 317 -29.41 -7.94 -6.99
C GLY A 317 -30.09 -6.60 -7.26
N ASN A 318 -29.86 -5.60 -6.40
CA ASN A 318 -30.36 -4.23 -6.57
C ASN A 318 -29.51 -3.39 -7.52
N PHE A 319 -28.34 -3.89 -7.94
CA PHE A 319 -27.43 -3.18 -8.84
C PHE A 319 -27.71 -3.50 -10.31
N ASN A 320 -27.29 -2.60 -11.19
CA ASN A 320 -27.32 -2.82 -12.63
C ASN A 320 -26.58 -4.11 -13.03
N LYS A 321 -27.32 -5.03 -13.65
CA LYS A 321 -26.81 -6.34 -14.10
C LYS A 321 -25.62 -6.24 -15.07
N LYS A 322 -25.43 -5.10 -15.74
CA LYS A 322 -24.28 -4.84 -16.63
C LYS A 322 -22.92 -4.78 -15.91
N ILE A 323 -22.91 -4.67 -14.58
CA ILE A 323 -21.67 -4.72 -13.79
C ILE A 323 -21.10 -6.14 -13.66
N TYR A 324 -21.96 -7.17 -13.76
CA TYR A 324 -21.57 -8.56 -13.57
C TYR A 324 -20.52 -9.03 -14.59
N PRO A 325 -20.64 -8.77 -15.90
CA PRO A 325 -19.60 -9.11 -16.87
C PRO A 325 -18.22 -8.53 -16.50
N LEU A 326 -18.16 -7.26 -16.09
CA LEU A 326 -16.91 -6.63 -15.66
C LEU A 326 -16.31 -7.36 -14.44
N LEU A 327 -17.14 -7.67 -13.43
CA LEU A 327 -16.70 -8.41 -12.25
C LEU A 327 -16.19 -9.81 -12.61
N SER A 328 -16.88 -10.51 -13.50
CA SER A 328 -16.49 -11.84 -13.99
C SER A 328 -15.14 -11.80 -14.71
N ASP A 329 -14.95 -10.82 -15.61
CA ASP A 329 -13.72 -10.69 -16.40
C ASP A 329 -12.50 -10.31 -15.54
N LEU A 330 -12.72 -9.52 -14.48
CA LEU A 330 -11.69 -9.20 -13.48
C LEU A 330 -11.33 -10.41 -12.58
N LEU A 331 -12.30 -11.27 -12.27
CA LEU A 331 -12.14 -12.46 -11.44
C LEU A 331 -11.92 -13.75 -12.24
N GLU A 332 -11.49 -13.64 -13.50
CA GLU A 332 -11.10 -14.81 -14.30
C GLU A 332 -9.92 -15.55 -13.65
N TYR A 333 -10.02 -16.87 -13.53
CA TYR A 333 -9.00 -17.70 -12.89
C TYR A 333 -7.71 -17.74 -13.68
N ASP A 334 -7.80 -17.94 -15.00
CA ASP A 334 -6.62 -18.01 -15.86
C ASP A 334 -6.01 -16.61 -16.03
N PRO A 335 -4.83 -16.32 -15.45
CA PRO A 335 -4.23 -14.99 -15.53
C PRO A 335 -3.89 -14.56 -16.97
N ALA A 336 -3.84 -15.49 -17.92
CA ALA A 336 -3.64 -15.18 -19.34
C ALA A 336 -4.92 -14.70 -20.05
N LYS A 337 -6.10 -15.05 -19.51
CA LYS A 337 -7.42 -14.66 -20.06
C LYS A 337 -8.05 -13.50 -19.28
N ARG A 338 -7.55 -13.22 -18.07
CA ARG A 338 -8.05 -12.15 -17.20
C ARG A 338 -7.95 -10.79 -17.88
N LEU A 339 -8.99 -9.99 -17.67
CA LEU A 339 -9.09 -8.63 -18.20
C LEU A 339 -7.82 -7.83 -17.89
N THR A 340 -7.30 -7.08 -18.87
CA THR A 340 -6.21 -6.12 -18.66
C THR A 340 -6.77 -4.77 -18.22
N ALA A 341 -5.98 -3.95 -17.53
CA ALA A 341 -6.43 -2.62 -17.10
C ALA A 341 -6.87 -1.73 -18.29
N TYR A 342 -6.11 -1.75 -19.39
CA TYR A 342 -6.44 -1.02 -20.61
C TYR A 342 -7.77 -1.48 -21.21
N ASN A 343 -7.98 -2.79 -21.37
CA ASN A 343 -9.25 -3.31 -21.89
C ASN A 343 -10.42 -3.06 -20.92
N GLY A 344 -10.13 -2.99 -19.61
CA GLY A 344 -11.10 -2.61 -18.59
C GLY A 344 -11.62 -1.18 -18.76
N LEU A 345 -10.78 -0.23 -19.18
CA LEU A 345 -11.19 1.16 -19.40
C LEU A 345 -12.22 1.34 -20.52
N ILE A 346 -12.18 0.45 -21.52
CA ILE A 346 -13.10 0.44 -22.67
C ILE A 346 -14.18 -0.64 -22.55
N HIS A 347 -14.32 -1.25 -21.37
CA HIS A 347 -15.33 -2.28 -21.15
C HIS A 347 -16.75 -1.67 -21.29
N PRO A 348 -17.72 -2.37 -21.92
CA PRO A 348 -19.06 -1.83 -22.20
C PRO A 348 -19.79 -1.25 -20.99
N TYR A 349 -19.52 -1.76 -19.78
CA TYR A 349 -20.04 -1.22 -18.52
C TYR A 349 -19.80 0.29 -18.34
N PHE A 350 -18.67 0.81 -18.81
CA PHE A 350 -18.32 2.23 -18.69
C PHE A 350 -18.84 3.08 -19.85
N LEU A 351 -19.11 2.46 -21.00
CA LEU A 351 -19.62 3.15 -22.19
C LEU A 351 -21.14 3.31 -22.16
N ASP A 352 -21.83 2.38 -21.50
CA ASP A 352 -23.29 2.36 -21.41
C ASP A 352 -23.84 3.07 -20.17
N GLY A 353 -24.89 3.88 -20.35
CA GLY A 353 -25.69 4.44 -19.26
C GLY A 353 -25.06 5.68 -18.63
N VAL A 354 -24.98 5.72 -17.29
CA VAL A 354 -24.42 6.88 -16.58
C VAL A 354 -22.93 7.00 -16.86
N LYS A 355 -22.51 8.20 -17.26
CA LYS A 355 -21.11 8.53 -17.56
C LYS A 355 -20.24 8.39 -16.32
N VAL A 356 -19.00 8.00 -16.54
CA VAL A 356 -17.93 8.14 -15.55
C VAL A 356 -17.72 9.62 -15.27
N CYS A 357 -17.60 9.96 -13.99
CA CYS A 357 -17.37 11.32 -13.51
C CYS A 357 -15.95 11.45 -12.97
N ASP A 358 -15.34 12.61 -13.15
CA ASP A 358 -14.03 12.94 -12.57
C ASP A 358 -14.13 13.04 -11.04
N ASN A 359 -15.26 13.56 -10.55
CA ASN A 359 -15.62 13.54 -9.13
C ASN A 359 -16.50 12.32 -8.84
N VAL A 360 -15.96 11.31 -8.14
CA VAL A 360 -16.72 10.10 -7.79
C VAL A 360 -17.90 10.35 -6.84
N PHE A 361 -17.98 11.54 -6.22
CA PHE A 361 -19.09 11.94 -5.35
C PHE A 361 -20.09 12.85 -6.07
N GLU A 362 -19.96 13.09 -7.37
CA GLU A 362 -20.89 13.91 -8.13
C GLU A 362 -22.33 13.39 -8.02
N GLY A 363 -23.26 14.28 -7.67
CA GLY A 363 -24.67 13.94 -7.43
C GLY A 363 -24.94 13.12 -6.16
N SER A 364 -23.91 12.75 -5.39
CA SER A 364 -24.06 12.01 -4.14
C SER A 364 -24.57 12.92 -3.02
N LYS A 365 -25.56 12.43 -2.27
CA LYS A 365 -26.04 13.08 -1.03
C LYS A 365 -25.20 12.69 0.19
N PHE A 366 -24.29 11.73 0.04
CA PHE A 366 -23.48 11.23 1.14
C PHE A 366 -22.32 12.18 1.42
N LYS A 367 -22.14 12.52 2.69
CA LYS A 367 -20.96 13.23 3.19
C LYS A 367 -20.21 12.29 4.11
N TYR A 368 -19.02 11.89 3.69
CA TYR A 368 -18.17 11.00 4.48
C TYR A 368 -17.46 11.79 5.58
N PRO A 369 -17.36 11.24 6.80
CA PRO A 369 -16.64 11.90 7.88
C PRO A 369 -15.15 12.03 7.54
N ALA A 370 -14.52 13.11 7.98
CA ALA A 370 -13.08 13.23 7.91
C ALA A 370 -12.41 12.09 8.70
N ARG A 371 -11.21 11.68 8.28
CA ARG A 371 -10.39 10.72 9.04
C ARG A 371 -10.25 11.18 10.49
N LYS A 372 -10.39 10.25 11.43
CA LYS A 372 -10.11 10.52 12.85
C LYS A 372 -8.64 10.88 12.99
N ILE A 373 -8.38 12.03 13.63
CA ILE A 373 -7.03 12.52 13.90
C ILE A 373 -6.79 12.39 15.40
N ALA A 374 -5.80 11.61 15.80
CA ALA A 374 -5.40 11.55 17.21
C ALA A 374 -4.39 12.67 17.49
N HIS A 375 -4.76 13.60 18.37
CA HIS A 375 -3.90 14.72 18.77
C HIS A 375 -2.88 14.31 19.85
N ASP A 376 -3.25 13.39 20.76
CA ASP A 376 -2.37 12.93 21.85
C ASP A 376 -1.22 12.04 21.37
N ALA A 377 -1.34 11.47 20.16
CA ALA A 377 -0.34 10.64 19.50
C ALA A 377 0.66 11.43 18.64
N ASN A 378 0.74 12.76 18.81
CA ASN A 378 1.68 13.64 18.10
C ASN A 378 3.11 13.52 18.63
N TYR A 379 3.67 12.31 18.54
CA TYR A 379 5.06 11.99 18.88
C TYR A 379 6.09 12.88 18.16
N LEU A 380 5.73 13.46 17.00
CA LEU A 380 6.60 14.40 16.28
C LEU A 380 6.80 15.72 17.02
N ASN A 381 5.73 16.29 17.57
CA ASN A 381 5.80 17.53 18.34
C ASN A 381 6.39 17.26 19.74
N GLN A 382 6.05 16.13 20.37
CA GLN A 382 6.65 15.73 21.66
C GLN A 382 8.16 15.52 21.56
N ALA A 383 8.65 14.90 20.48
CA ALA A 383 10.10 14.75 20.24
C ALA A 383 10.79 16.10 19.95
N ALA A 384 10.09 17.05 19.33
CA ALA A 384 10.61 18.40 19.10
C ALA A 384 10.76 19.20 20.41
N ASN A 385 9.76 19.14 21.29
CA ASN A 385 9.80 19.79 22.60
C ASN A 385 10.93 19.22 23.49
N LYS A 386 11.16 17.90 23.43
CA LYS A 386 12.27 17.25 24.13
C LYS A 386 13.64 17.72 23.61
N ARG A 387 13.79 17.89 22.29
CA ARG A 387 15.01 18.42 21.66
C ARG A 387 15.26 19.90 21.96
N GLN A 388 14.21 20.73 22.03
CA GLN A 388 14.35 22.13 22.43
C GLN A 388 14.86 22.23 23.88
N TYR A 389 14.29 21.41 24.79
CA TYR A 389 14.70 21.34 26.19
C TYR A 389 16.17 20.91 26.37
N ASP A 390 16.64 19.92 25.60
CA ASP A 390 18.04 19.46 25.63
C ASP A 390 19.01 20.50 25.02
N SER A 391 18.56 21.31 24.05
CA SER A 391 19.38 22.38 23.45
C SER A 391 19.43 23.67 24.27
N SER A 392 18.51 23.88 25.22
CA SER A 392 18.42 25.09 26.05
C SER A 392 19.08 24.99 27.44
N GLY A 393 19.92 23.97 27.69
CA GLY A 393 20.82 23.96 28.84
C GLY A 393 20.12 23.91 30.20
N GLY A 394 19.39 22.84 30.48
CA GLY A 394 18.95 22.54 31.85
C GLY A 394 20.11 21.99 32.70
N LEU A 395 20.94 22.87 33.25
CA LEU A 395 21.90 22.54 34.31
C LEU A 395 21.15 22.06 35.55
N HIS A 396 21.00 20.75 35.72
CA HIS A 396 20.58 20.17 36.99
C HIS A 396 21.81 19.63 37.73
N ILE A 397 22.31 20.45 38.65
CA ILE A 397 23.26 20.05 39.69
C ILE A 397 22.55 18.99 40.54
N LYS A 398 22.89 17.71 40.32
CA LYS A 398 22.48 16.63 41.23
C LYS A 398 23.21 16.82 42.56
N LYS A 399 22.54 17.43 43.55
CA LYS A 399 22.90 17.24 44.95
C LYS A 399 22.64 15.77 45.31
N LYS A 400 23.72 15.01 45.54
CA LYS A 400 23.66 13.73 46.25
C LYS A 400 23.18 14.01 47.67
N GLN A 401 21.96 13.60 47.99
CA GLN A 401 21.61 13.30 49.38
C GLN A 401 21.78 11.80 49.59
N ARG A 402 22.76 11.47 50.45
CA ARG A 402 22.80 10.22 51.19
C ARG A 402 21.59 10.21 52.12
N TYR A 403 20.82 9.13 52.11
CA TYR A 403 20.52 8.31 53.29
C TYR A 403 20.26 6.89 52.80
#